data_AF-W0RS83-F1
#
_entry.id   AF-W0RS83-F1
#
_cell.length_a   1.000
_cell.length_b   1.000
_cell.length_c   1.000
_cell.angle_alpha   90.00
_cell.angle_beta   90.00
_cell.angle_gamma   90.00
#
_symmetry.space_group_name_H-M   'P 1'
#
loop_
_entity.id
_entity.type
_entity.pdbx_description
1 polymer ?
#
loop_
_entity_poly.entity_id
_entity_poly.type
_entity_poly.pdbx_seq_one_letter_code
_entity_poly.pdbx_strand_id
1 'polypeptide(L)'
;MIDTMQTLFGLTVPVTDIPLALEQAQALAERLMAAAVSVREGAPSPVAADARDDAGRYLALRRRGALRLPFSLQRTCDETAQAVMRLTLNVPARLPRAERLVA
;
A
#
# COMPACT_ATOMS: atom_id res chain seq x y z
N MET A 1 0.06 0.86 -24.74
CA MET A 1 0.10 1.38 -23.36
C MET A 1 1.20 0.63 -22.64
N ILE A 2 2.13 1.32 -21.98
CA ILE A 2 3.13 0.65 -21.14
C ILE A 2 2.46 0.43 -19.79
N ASP A 3 2.05 -0.81 -19.49
CA ASP A 3 1.59 -1.18 -18.16
C ASP A 3 2.77 -1.00 -17.20
N THR A 4 2.72 0.08 -16.42
CA THR A 4 3.72 0.33 -15.38
C THR A 4 3.37 -0.55 -14.19
N MET A 5 4.32 -1.33 -13.68
CA MET A 5 4.09 -2.18 -12.51
C MET A 5 4.42 -1.41 -11.23
N GLN A 6 3.63 -1.60 -10.18
CA GLN A 6 3.92 -1.07 -8.84
C GLN A 6 3.77 -2.15 -7.78
N THR A 7 4.71 -2.21 -6.86
CA THR A 7 4.62 -3.09 -5.69
C THR A 7 3.94 -2.35 -4.55
N LEU A 8 2.88 -2.94 -4.00
CA LEU A 8 2.11 -2.46 -2.85
C LEU A 8 1.91 -3.61 -1.87
N PHE A 9 2.24 -3.44 -0.61
CA PHE A 9 2.14 -4.47 0.42
C PHE A 9 2.83 -5.79 -0.03
N GLY A 10 3.97 -5.65 -0.72
CA GLY A 10 4.73 -6.74 -1.32
C GLY A 10 4.07 -7.43 -2.53
N LEU A 11 2.90 -6.98 -3.00
CA LEU A 11 2.23 -7.51 -4.19
C LEU A 11 2.48 -6.58 -5.38
N THR A 12 2.94 -7.15 -6.50
CA THR A 12 3.10 -6.39 -7.74
C THR A 12 1.76 -6.33 -8.47
N VAL A 13 1.25 -5.12 -8.66
CA VAL A 13 -0.01 -4.84 -9.36
C VAL A 13 0.24 -3.93 -10.58
N PRO A 14 -0.51 -4.11 -11.67
CA PRO A 14 -0.44 -3.21 -12.80
C PRO A 14 -1.05 -1.85 -12.45
N VAL A 15 -0.39 -0.78 -12.91
CA VAL A 15 -0.89 0.58 -12.87
C VAL A 15 -1.64 0.84 -14.17
N THR A 16 -2.95 0.67 -14.11
CA THR A 16 -3.84 0.69 -15.26
C THR A 16 -5.21 1.22 -14.85
N ASP A 17 -5.96 1.74 -15.82
CA ASP A 17 -7.36 2.15 -15.68
C ASP A 17 -8.34 0.97 -15.86
N ILE A 18 -7.82 -0.22 -16.15
CA ILE A 18 -8.56 -1.47 -16.19
C ILE A 18 -8.71 -2.01 -14.75
N PRO A 19 -9.90 -2.52 -14.36
CA PRO A 19 -10.06 -3.22 -13.08
C PRO A 19 -9.09 -4.40 -12.93
N LEU A 20 -8.47 -4.51 -11.76
CA LEU A 20 -7.69 -5.69 -11.41
C LEU A 20 -8.55 -6.95 -11.50
N ALA A 21 -7.93 -8.05 -11.92
CA ALA A 21 -8.53 -9.37 -11.81
C ALA A 21 -8.92 -9.65 -10.34
N LEU A 22 -10.05 -10.35 -10.14
CA LEU A 22 -10.62 -10.58 -8.82
C LEU A 22 -9.61 -11.21 -7.85
N GLU A 23 -8.85 -12.21 -8.31
CA GLU A 23 -7.81 -12.89 -7.51
C GLU A 23 -6.70 -11.92 -7.05
N GLN A 24 -6.23 -11.03 -7.93
CA GLN A 24 -5.23 -10.02 -7.57
C GLN A 24 -5.79 -8.99 -6.60
N ALA A 25 -7.04 -8.59 -6.78
CA ALA A 25 -7.72 -7.67 -5.88
C ALA A 25 -7.94 -8.29 -4.49
N GLN A 26 -8.27 -9.59 -4.41
CA GLN A 26 -8.39 -10.33 -3.15
C GLN A 26 -7.03 -10.46 -2.46
N ALA A 27 -5.98 -10.86 -3.19
CA ALA A 27 -4.63 -10.95 -2.64
C ALA A 27 -4.14 -9.58 -2.12
N LEU A 28 -4.45 -8.49 -2.82
CA LEU A 28 -4.13 -7.14 -2.36
C LEU A 28 -4.89 -6.81 -1.06
N ALA A 29 -6.20 -7.11 -1.02
CA ALA A 29 -7.05 -6.85 0.15
C ALA A 29 -6.54 -7.61 1.39
N GLU A 30 -6.18 -8.88 1.24
CA GLU A 30 -5.62 -9.71 2.31
C GLU A 30 -4.32 -9.14 2.86
N ARG A 31 -3.38 -8.78 1.98
CA ARG A 31 -2.08 -8.23 2.40
C ARG A 31 -2.20 -6.87 3.07
N LEU A 32 -3.08 -6.03 2.56
CA LEU A 32 -3.37 -4.72 3.11
C LEU A 32 -4.00 -4.86 4.51
N MET A 33 -4.93 -5.80 4.69
CA MET A 33 -5.52 -6.13 5.99
C MET A 33 -4.49 -6.72 6.96
N ALA A 34 -3.61 -7.62 6.50
CA ALA A 34 -2.51 -8.14 7.29
C ALA A 34 -1.55 -7.03 7.75
N ALA A 35 -1.23 -6.08 6.88
CA ALA A 35 -0.41 -4.92 7.24
C ALA A 35 -1.12 -4.04 8.30
N ALA A 36 -2.42 -3.79 8.17
CA ALA A 36 -3.18 -3.04 9.15
C ALA A 36 -3.23 -3.72 10.52
N VAL A 37 -3.42 -5.05 10.55
CA VAL A 37 -3.35 -5.85 11.78
C VAL A 37 -1.96 -5.75 12.41
N SER A 38 -0.91 -5.98 11.61
CA SER A 38 0.47 -5.92 12.08
C SER A 38 0.82 -4.56 12.68
N VAL A 39 0.45 -3.46 12.02
CA VAL A 39 0.67 -2.10 12.56
C VAL A 39 -0.11 -1.89 13.85
N ARG A 40 -1.38 -2.31 13.91
CA ARG A 40 -2.22 -2.19 15.11
C ARG A 40 -1.65 -2.96 16.30
N GLU A 41 -1.00 -4.10 16.04
CA GLU A 41 -0.34 -4.94 17.04
C GLU A 41 1.05 -4.44 17.45
N GLY A 42 1.50 -3.30 16.92
CA GLY A 42 2.78 -2.70 17.29
C GLY A 42 3.95 -3.17 16.45
N ALA A 43 3.77 -3.32 15.14
CA ALA A 43 4.85 -3.61 14.20
C ALA A 43 6.09 -2.72 14.42
N PRO A 44 7.30 -3.25 14.21
CA PRO A 44 8.53 -2.45 14.27
C PRO A 44 8.47 -1.22 13.37
N SER A 45 9.05 -0.09 13.80
CA SER A 45 8.99 1.18 13.05
C SER A 45 9.36 1.07 11.57
N PRO A 46 10.37 0.29 11.13
CA PRO A 46 10.66 0.13 9.70
C PRO A 46 9.51 -0.53 8.93
N VAL A 47 8.86 -1.54 9.52
CA VAL A 47 7.72 -2.25 8.90
C VAL A 47 6.50 -1.33 8.84
N ALA A 48 6.25 -0.58 9.91
CA ALA A 48 5.16 0.37 9.95
C ALA A 48 5.36 1.55 8.97
N ALA A 49 6.61 2.00 8.78
CA ALA A 49 6.95 3.00 7.77
C ALA A 49 6.72 2.48 6.34
N ASP A 50 7.14 1.24 6.06
CA ASP A 50 6.91 0.61 4.75
C ASP A 50 5.40 0.44 4.47
N ALA A 51 4.62 0.02 5.48
CA ALA A 51 3.16 -0.06 5.36
C ALA A 51 2.51 1.31 5.10
N ARG A 52 3.02 2.38 5.72
CA ARG A 52 2.55 3.76 5.49
C ARG A 52 2.83 4.22 4.07
N ASP A 53 4.04 3.97 3.57
CA ASP A 53 4.43 4.34 2.20
C ASP A 53 3.58 3.61 1.16
N ASP A 54 3.36 2.30 1.36
CA ASP A 54 2.51 1.50 0.48
C ASP A 54 1.05 1.94 0.53
N ALA A 55 0.51 2.25 1.72
CA ALA A 55 -0.84 2.81 1.86
C ALA A 55 -0.98 4.18 1.16
N GLY A 56 0.04 5.03 1.26
CA GLY A 56 0.09 6.31 0.56
C GLY A 56 0.08 6.16 -0.96
N ARG A 57 0.90 5.25 -1.49
CA ARG A 57 0.95 4.94 -2.93
C ARG A 57 -0.35 4.33 -3.42
N TYR A 58 -0.91 3.38 -2.68
CA TYR A 58 -2.22 2.78 -2.95
C TYR A 58 -3.30 3.87 -3.07
N LEU A 59 -3.43 4.75 -2.06
CA LEU A 59 -4.45 5.80 -2.09
C LEU A 59 -4.24 6.81 -3.23
N ALA A 60 -2.99 7.14 -3.56
CA ALA A 60 -2.67 8.01 -4.69
C ALA A 60 -3.07 7.37 -6.03
N LEU A 61 -2.74 6.08 -6.22
CA LEU A 61 -3.14 5.27 -7.37
C LEU A 61 -4.67 5.20 -7.53
N ARG A 62 -5.38 4.96 -6.42
CA ARG A 62 -6.84 4.90 -6.37
C ARG A 62 -7.47 6.23 -6.79
N ARG A 63 -6.98 7.35 -6.26
CA ARG A 63 -7.48 8.70 -6.58
C ARG A 63 -7.28 9.10 -8.04
N ARG A 64 -6.15 8.70 -8.65
CA ARG A 64 -5.87 8.98 -10.07
C ARG A 64 -6.52 8.00 -11.04
N GLY A 65 -7.29 7.04 -10.55
CA GLY A 65 -7.95 6.02 -11.37
C GLY A 65 -7.01 4.98 -11.99
N ALA A 66 -5.73 4.95 -11.60
CA ALA A 66 -4.72 4.03 -12.14
C ALA A 66 -4.54 2.76 -11.30
N LEU A 67 -5.49 2.51 -10.40
CA LEU A 67 -5.70 1.23 -9.71
C LEU A 67 -7.21 1.10 -9.48
N ARG A 68 -7.87 0.25 -10.25
CA ARG A 68 -9.30 -0.01 -10.08
C ARG A 68 -9.51 -1.39 -9.47
N LEU A 69 -10.32 -1.43 -8.41
CA LEU A 69 -10.70 -2.67 -7.74
C LEU A 69 -12.14 -3.04 -8.10
N PRO A 70 -12.52 -4.32 -8.01
CA PRO A 70 -13.91 -4.73 -7.98
C PRO A 70 -14.67 -3.98 -6.88
N PHE A 71 -15.91 -3.58 -7.17
CA PHE A 71 -16.73 -2.76 -6.27
C PHE A 71 -16.88 -3.35 -4.87
N SER A 72 -16.95 -4.68 -4.76
CA SER A 72 -17.06 -5.41 -3.49
C SER A 72 -15.86 -5.22 -2.56
N LEU A 73 -14.66 -5.00 -3.09
CA LEU A 73 -13.42 -4.88 -2.30
C LEU A 73 -12.95 -3.43 -2.16
N GLN A 74 -13.42 -2.54 -3.04
CA GLN A 74 -12.97 -1.17 -3.11
C GLN A 74 -13.05 -0.44 -1.77
N ARG A 75 -14.25 -0.44 -1.16
CA ARG A 75 -14.49 0.27 0.10
C ARG A 75 -13.62 -0.27 1.23
N THR A 76 -13.58 -1.59 1.38
CA THR A 76 -12.80 -2.26 2.42
C THR A 76 -11.31 -1.94 2.31
N CYS A 77 -10.73 -1.99 1.11
CA CYS A 77 -9.34 -1.66 0.89
C CYS A 77 -9.06 -0.16 1.13
N ASP A 78 -9.93 0.74 0.66
CA ASP A 78 -9.78 2.18 0.85
C ASP A 78 -9.85 2.55 2.35
N GLU A 79 -10.81 2.00 3.11
CA GLU A 79 -10.94 2.20 4.56
C GLU A 79 -9.74 1.64 5.33
N THR A 80 -9.26 0.46 4.95
CA THR A 80 -8.13 -0.21 5.62
C THR A 80 -6.81 0.52 5.33
N ALA A 81 -6.60 1.01 4.11
CA ALA A 81 -5.42 1.83 3.78
C ALA A 81 -5.40 3.13 4.60
N GLN A 82 -6.56 3.77 4.75
CA GLN A 82 -6.70 4.93 5.63
C GLN A 82 -6.47 4.60 7.10
N ALA A 83 -6.84 3.40 7.56
CA ALA A 83 -6.52 2.94 8.91
C ALA A 83 -5.01 2.78 9.10
N VAL A 84 -4.29 2.16 8.14
CA VAL A 84 -2.81 2.08 8.16
C VAL A 84 -2.20 3.48 8.26
N MET A 85 -2.63 4.43 7.42
CA MET A 85 -2.14 5.81 7.47
C MET A 85 -2.35 6.47 8.84
N ARG A 86 -3.51 6.24 9.48
CA ARG A 86 -3.82 6.79 10.81
C ARG A 86 -2.98 6.15 11.91
N LEU A 87 -2.84 4.83 11.90
CA LEU A 87 -2.07 4.10 12.91
C LEU A 87 -0.56 4.38 12.83
N THR A 88 -0.08 4.83 11.67
CA THR A 88 1.35 5.11 11.42
C THR A 88 1.71 6.60 11.46
N LEU A 89 0.80 7.49 11.91
CA LEU A 89 1.03 8.94 11.91
C LEU A 89 2.32 9.34 12.66
N ASN A 90 2.58 8.69 13.81
CA ASN A 90 3.72 8.96 14.69
C ASN A 90 4.97 8.15 14.32
N VAL A 91 4.90 7.28 13.32
CA VAL A 91 6.07 6.52 12.85
C VAL A 91 6.94 7.48 12.04
N PRO A 92 8.23 7.66 12.39
CA PRO A 92 9.11 8.51 11.62
C PRO A 92 9.19 8.00 10.17
N ALA A 93 9.15 8.94 9.22
CA ALA A 93 9.33 8.59 7.81
C ALA A 93 10.67 7.87 7.63
N ARG A 94 10.71 6.90 6.73
CA ARG A 94 11.98 6.28 6.35
C ARG A 94 12.86 7.41 5.81
N LEU A 95 14.00 7.64 6.45
CA LEU A 95 15.03 8.47 5.86
C LEU A 95 15.33 7.86 4.49
N PRO A 96 15.34 8.65 3.40
CA PRO A 96 15.82 8.14 2.13
C PRO A 96 17.18 7.55 2.43
N ARG A 97 17.39 6.28 2.07
CA ARG A 97 18.63 5.55 2.34
C ARG A 97 19.75 6.45 1.85
N ALA A 98 20.39 7.17 2.78
CA ALA A 98 21.59 7.91 2.48
C ALA A 98 22.51 6.82 1.95
N GLU A 99 22.76 6.84 0.64
CA GLU A 99 23.88 6.11 0.10
C GLU A 99 25.03 6.40 1.05
N ARG A 100 25.62 5.35 1.59
CA ARG A 100 26.79 5.44 2.44
C ARG A 100 27.76 6.37 1.73
N LEU A 101 27.82 7.63 2.14
CA LEU A 101 28.97 8.48 1.96
C LEU A 101 30.01 7.88 2.90
N VAL A 102 30.62 6.79 2.41
CA VAL A 102 31.93 6.35 2.82
C VAL A 102 32.84 7.52 2.46
N ALA A 103 33.18 8.30 3.47
CA ALA A 103 34.39 9.10 3.49
C ALA A 103 35.38 8.39 4.42
#